data_AF-A0A8J8Q4V0-F1
#
_entry.id   AF-A0A8J8Q4V0-F1
#
_cell.length_a   1.000
_cell.length_b   1.000
_cell.length_c   1.000
_cell.angle_alpha   90.00
_cell.angle_beta   90.00
_cell.angle_gamma   90.00
#
_symmetry.space_group_name_H-M   'P 1'
#
loop_
_entity.id
_entity.type
_entity.pdbx_description
1 polymer ?
#
loop_
_entity_poly.entity_id
_entity_poly.type
_entity_poly.pdbx_seq_one_letter_code
_entity_poly.pdbx_strand_id
1 'polypeptide(L)' 'MAGTPTEEPQQFVCMNCHNISAGIPGTDSDDYEPPVECGACNADDFVEFTRFERVYERRR' A
#
# COMPACT_ATOMS: atom_id res chain seq x y z
N MET A 1 -27.38 1.11 7.86
CA MET A 1 -26.74 2.25 7.20
C MET A 1 -25.27 1.91 7.08
N ALA A 2 -24.78 1.60 5.87
CA ALA A 2 -23.35 1.44 5.65
C ALA A 2 -22.80 2.86 5.44
N GLY A 3 -22.17 3.43 6.47
CA GLY A 3 -21.43 4.67 6.30
C GLY A 3 -20.32 4.40 5.31
N THR A 4 -20.28 5.14 4.20
CA THR A 4 -19.08 5.18 3.35
C THR A 4 -17.91 5.57 4.25
N PRO A 5 -16.88 4.71 4.41
CA PRO A 5 -15.69 5.12 5.14
C PRO A 5 -15.17 6.38 4.45
N THR A 6 -15.23 7.50 5.19
CA THR A 6 -14.80 8.83 4.69
C THR A 6 -13.28 8.97 4.79
N GLU A 7 -12.64 8.00 5.42
CA GLU A 7 -11.20 7.86 5.53
C GLU A 7 -10.67 7.28 4.21
N GLU A 8 -9.82 8.05 3.53
CA GLU A 8 -9.13 7.55 2.32
C GLU A 8 -8.31 6.32 2.69
N PRO A 9 -8.40 5.21 1.92
CA PRO A 9 -7.64 4.02 2.22
C PRO A 9 -6.15 4.34 2.16
N GLN A 10 -5.40 3.74 3.08
CA GLN A 10 -3.95 3.93 3.10
C GLN A 10 -3.33 3.49 1.77
N GLN A 11 -2.32 4.22 1.30
CA GLN A 11 -1.70 3.96 -0.01
C GLN A 11 -0.36 3.23 0.15
N PHE A 12 -0.10 2.30 -0.75
CA PHE A 12 1.12 1.51 -0.81
C PHE A 12 1.79 1.62 -2.18
N VAL A 13 3.12 1.65 -2.22
CA VAL A 13 3.95 1.74 -3.42
C VAL A 13 4.68 0.42 -3.62
N CYS A 14 4.54 -0.18 -4.80
CA CYS A 14 5.34 -1.32 -5.20
C CYS A 14 6.80 -0.90 -5.38
N MET A 15 7.72 -1.54 -4.67
CA MET A 15 9.15 -1.19 -4.73
C MET A 15 9.86 -1.68 -5.99
N ASN A 16 9.20 -2.50 -6.82
CA ASN A 16 9.74 -3.00 -8.08
C ASN A 16 9.41 -2.08 -9.27
N CYS A 17 8.15 -1.62 -9.39
CA CYS A 17 7.69 -0.82 -10.53
C CYS A 17 7.09 0.55 -10.16
N HIS A 18 7.06 0.89 -8.87
CA HIS A 18 6.53 2.16 -8.32
C HIS A 18 5.04 2.41 -8.60
N ASN A 19 4.27 1.36 -8.90
CA ASN A 19 2.81 1.46 -8.98
C ASN A 19 2.21 1.72 -7.59
N ILE A 20 1.26 2.65 -7.50
CA ILE A 20 0.54 2.98 -6.27
C ILE A 20 -0.75 2.18 -6.22
N SER A 21 -0.96 1.45 -5.13
CA SER A 21 -2.16 0.65 -4.87
C SER A 21 -2.82 1.12 -3.57
N ALA A 22 -4.15 1.06 -3.53
CA ALA A 22 -4.88 1.23 -2.28
C ALA A 22 -4.65 0.02 -1.37
N GLY A 23 -4.60 0.27 -0.08
CA GLY A 23 -4.55 -0.75 0.96
C GLY A 23 -5.84 -1.54 1.02
N ILE A 24 -5.72 -2.80 1.43
CA ILE A 24 -6.85 -3.68 1.70
C ILE A 24 -7.14 -3.69 3.21
N PRO A 25 -8.41 -3.76 3.62
CA PRO A 25 -8.76 -3.81 5.04
C PRO A 25 -8.16 -5.08 5.65
N GLY A 26 -7.43 -4.91 6.75
CA GLY A 26 -6.89 -6.03 7.51
C GLY A 26 -7.99 -6.87 8.13
N THR A 27 -7.73 -8.16 8.31
CA THR A 27 -8.73 -9.11 8.85
C THR A 27 -8.98 -8.93 10.35
N ASP A 28 -8.02 -8.39 11.09
CA ASP A 28 -8.01 -8.32 12.57
C ASP A 28 -7.65 -6.92 13.11
N SER A 29 -7.59 -5.90 12.26
CA SER A 29 -7.16 -4.56 12.66
C SER A 29 -7.89 -3.50 11.84
N ASP A 30 -8.07 -2.31 12.43
CA ASP A 30 -8.51 -1.11 11.70
C ASP A 30 -7.43 -0.59 10.73
N ASP A 31 -6.26 -1.22 10.73
CA ASP A 31 -5.16 -0.94 9.82
C ASP A 31 -5.39 -1.53 8.43
N TYR A 32 -4.89 -0.82 7.42
CA TYR A 32 -4.84 -1.30 6.04
C TYR A 32 -3.54 -2.07 5.79
N GLU A 33 -3.63 -3.17 5.06
CA GLU A 33 -2.50 -3.98 4.63
C GLU A 33 -2.17 -3.71 3.14
N PRO A 34 -0.92 -3.88 2.71
CA PRO A 34 -0.61 -3.88 1.28
C PRO A 34 -1.30 -5.05 0.58
N PRO A 35 -1.58 -4.94 -0.73
CA PRO A 35 -2.06 -6.08 -1.50
C PRO A 35 -1.01 -7.20 -1.54
N VAL A 36 -1.48 -8.45 -1.66
CA VAL A 36 -0.61 -9.65 -1.73
C VAL A 36 0.33 -9.61 -2.93
N GLU A 37 -0.13 -9.04 -4.06
CA GLU A 37 0.69 -8.87 -5.26
C GLU A 37 0.39 -7.55 -5.97
N CYS A 38 1.39 -7.04 -6.69
CA CYS A 38 1.23 -5.87 -7.54
C CYS A 38 0.56 -6.25 -8.85
N GLY A 39 -0.65 -5.76 -9.10
CA GLY A 39 -1.37 -6.01 -10.35
C GLY A 39 -0.70 -5.50 -11.63
N ALA A 40 0.42 -4.76 -11.53
CA ALA A 40 1.19 -4.28 -12.68
C ALA A 40 2.44 -5.13 -13.00
N CYS A 41 3.07 -5.76 -12.00
CA CYS A 41 4.33 -6.48 -12.19
C CYS A 41 4.45 -7.81 -11.42
N ASN A 42 3.40 -8.19 -10.70
CA ASN A 42 3.27 -9.41 -9.88
C ASN A 42 4.33 -9.53 -8.76
N ALA A 43 4.98 -8.44 -8.37
CA ALA A 43 5.87 -8.40 -7.22
C ALA A 43 5.08 -8.18 -5.92
N ASP A 44 5.62 -8.66 -4.80
CA ASP A 44 5.01 -8.62 -3.46
C ASP A 44 5.69 -7.62 -2.50
N ASP A 45 6.71 -6.87 -2.96
CA ASP A 45 7.41 -5.88 -2.13
C ASP A 45 6.73 -4.50 -2.19
N PHE A 46 6.15 -4.09 -1.06
CA PHE A 46 5.41 -2.84 -0.91
C PHE A 46 5.90 -2.01 0.28
N VAL A 47 5.72 -0.70 0.17
CA VAL A 47 5.91 0.25 1.28
C VAL A 47 4.75 1.23 1.33
N GLU A 48 4.38 1.71 2.52
CA GLU A 48 3.46 2.83 2.66
C GLU A 48 3.94 4.05 1.86
N PHE A 49 3.03 4.72 1.15
CA PHE A 49 3.34 5.89 0.33
C PHE A 49 4.03 7.00 1.13
N THR A 50 3.59 7.22 2.37
CA THR A 50 4.19 8.19 3.30
C THR A 50 5.62 7.85 3.73
N ARG A 51 6.07 6.61 3.54
CA ARG A 51 7.43 6.13 3.83
C ARG A 51 8.29 5.92 2.58
N PHE A 52 7.71 6.04 1.38
CA PHE A 52 8.37 5.70 0.13
C PHE A 52 9.69 6.45 -0.07
N GLU A 53 9.71 7.77 0.10
CA GLU A 53 10.93 8.59 -0.06
C GLU A 53 12.09 8.10 0.81
N ARG A 54 11.81 7.82 2.09
CA ARG A 54 12.82 7.34 3.05
C ARG A 54 13.36 5.95 2.73
N VAL A 55 12.56 5.11 2.08
CA VAL A 55 12.99 3.76 1.67
C VAL A 55 13.76 3.83 0.37
N TYR A 56 13.32 4.64 -0.59
CA TYR A 56 13.99 4.84 -1.86
C TYR A 56 15.42 5.36 -1.68
N GLU A 57 15.62 6.35 -0.82
CA GLU A 57 16.96 6.89 -0.52
C GLU A 57 17.91 5.85 0.08
N ARG A 58 17.41 4.91 0.88
CA ARG A 58 18.25 3.87 1.51
C ARG A 58 18.63 2.73 0.57
N ARG A 59 17.90 2.55 -0.53
CA ARG A 59 18.17 1.49 -1.52
C ARG A 59 19.05 1.98 -2.68
N ARG A 60 19.40 3.27 -2.73
CA ARG A 60 20.29 3.89 -3.73
C ARG A 60 21.74 3.86 -3.27
#